data_AF-A0A2J8X5W2-F1
#
_entry.id   AF-A0A2J8X5W2-F1
#
_cell.length_a   1.000
_cell.length_b   1.000
_cell.length_c   1.000
_cell.angle_alpha   90.00
_cell.angle_beta   90.00
_cell.angle_gamma   90.00
#
_symmetry.space_group_name_H-M   'P 1'
#
loop_
_entity.id
_entity.type
_entity.pdbx_description
1 polymer ?
#
loop_
_entity_poly.entity_id
_entity_poly.type
_entity_poly.pdbx_seq_one_letter_code
_entity_poly.pdbx_strand_id
1 'polypeptide(L)'
;MARVSPLLAALTALLAAAAAGGDAPPGKIAVVGAGIGGSAVAHFLQQHFGPRVQIDVYEKGTVGGRLATISVNKQHYESGAASFHSLSLHMQDFVKLLDGATETREGKELA
;
A
#
# COMPACT_ATOMS: atom_id res chain seq x y z
N MET A 1 -16.51 24.58 42.86
CA MET A 1 -16.95 23.46 41.99
C MET A 1 -17.59 24.05 40.75
N ALA A 2 -16.88 24.05 39.61
CA ALA A 2 -17.36 24.70 38.38
C ALA A 2 -18.44 23.83 37.72
N ARG A 3 -19.67 24.34 37.62
CA ARG A 3 -20.75 23.68 36.89
C ARG A 3 -20.56 23.98 35.41
N VAL A 4 -20.16 22.97 34.64
CA VAL A 4 -20.06 23.08 33.18
C VAL A 4 -21.47 23.31 32.64
N SER A 5 -21.63 24.39 31.88
CA SER A 5 -22.93 24.82 31.35
C SER A 5 -23.45 23.80 30.33
N PRO A 6 -24.73 23.37 30.39
CA PRO A 6 -25.27 22.30 29.55
C PRO A 6 -25.20 22.63 28.05
N LEU A 7 -25.19 23.93 27.71
CA LEU A 7 -25.03 24.40 26.33
C LEU A 7 -23.65 24.09 25.75
N LEU A 8 -22.60 24.18 26.59
CA LEU A 8 -21.23 23.90 26.17
C LEU A 8 -20.99 22.39 26.00
N ALA A 9 -21.65 21.58 26.84
CA ALA A 9 -21.66 20.12 26.71
C ALA A 9 -22.44 19.66 25.46
N ALA A 10 -23.57 20.31 25.16
CA ALA A 10 -24.36 20.02 23.96
C ALA A 10 -23.59 20.39 22.68
N LEU A 11 -22.88 21.52 22.68
CA LEU A 11 -22.07 21.95 21.53
C LEU A 11 -20.88 21.02 21.27
N THR A 12 -20.18 20.58 22.32
CA THR A 12 -19.08 19.60 22.19
C THR A 12 -19.59 18.23 21.72
N ALA A 13 -20.75 17.78 22.20
CA ALA A 13 -21.37 16.54 21.71
C ALA A 13 -21.77 16.62 20.23
N LEU A 14 -22.31 17.76 19.79
CA LEU A 14 -22.72 17.96 18.39
C LEU A 14 -21.50 18.02 17.44
N LEU A 15 -20.41 18.65 17.85
CA LEU A 15 -19.15 18.64 17.07
C LEU A 15 -18.53 17.24 17.00
N ALA A 16 -18.60 16.45 18.08
CA ALA A 16 -18.08 15.08 18.09
C ALA A 16 -18.88 14.14 17.18
N ALA A 17 -20.22 14.28 17.14
CA ALA A 17 -21.08 13.50 16.26
C ALA A 17 -20.87 13.82 14.77
N ALA A 18 -20.58 15.08 14.43
CA ALA A 18 -20.26 15.49 13.06
C ALA A 18 -18.92 14.91 12.56
N ALA A 19 -17.96 14.67 13.46
CA ALA A 19 -16.69 14.01 13.15
C ALA A 19 -16.79 12.48 13.04
N ALA A 20 -17.85 11.88 13.60
CA ALA A 20 -18.06 10.43 13.62
C ALA A 20 -18.67 9.86 12.33
N GLY A 21 -18.91 10.70 11.30
CA GLY A 21 -19.41 10.30 9.99
C GLY A 21 -18.36 9.73 9.04
N GLY A 22 -17.15 9.45 9.50
CA GLY A 22 -16.14 8.75 8.73
C GLY A 22 -16.40 7.24 8.77
N ASP A 23 -16.63 6.63 7.61
CA ASP A 23 -16.74 5.18 7.47
C ASP A 23 -15.50 4.53 8.11
N ALA A 24 -15.69 3.65 9.09
CA ALA A 24 -14.57 3.01 9.77
C ALA A 24 -13.72 2.26 8.73
N PRO A 25 -12.38 2.30 8.82
CA PRO A 25 -11.53 1.63 7.84
C PRO A 25 -11.88 0.13 7.78
N PRO A 26 -11.88 -0.48 6.58
CA PRO A 26 -12.27 -1.88 6.42
C PRO A 26 -11.35 -2.76 7.27
N GLY A 27 -11.93 -3.74 7.96
CA GLY A 27 -11.15 -4.69 8.77
C GLY A 27 -10.31 -5.65 7.92
N LYS A 28 -10.79 -5.98 6.71
CA LYS A 28 -10.11 -6.90 5.77
C LYS A 28 -10.28 -6.44 4.32
N ILE A 29 -9.25 -6.62 3.52
CA ILE A 29 -9.26 -6.38 2.07
C ILE A 29 -8.65 -7.60 1.37
N ALA A 30 -9.32 -8.09 0.34
CA ALA A 30 -8.79 -9.11 -0.55
C ALA A 30 -8.29 -8.47 -1.86
N VAL A 31 -7.05 -8.76 -2.24
CA VAL A 31 -6.46 -8.36 -3.51
C VAL A 31 -6.28 -9.61 -4.37
N VAL A 32 -6.82 -9.60 -5.59
CA VAL A 32 -6.72 -10.75 -6.51
C VAL A 32 -5.68 -10.43 -7.59
N GLY A 33 -4.62 -11.23 -7.62
CA GLY A 33 -3.44 -11.07 -8.46
C GLY A 33 -2.29 -10.38 -7.71
N ALA A 34 -1.10 -10.97 -7.74
CA ALA A 34 0.15 -10.45 -7.18
C ALA A 34 1.14 -9.99 -8.26
N GLY A 35 0.62 -9.51 -9.40
CA GLY A 35 1.41 -8.74 -10.36
C GLY A 35 1.70 -7.32 -9.86
N ILE A 36 2.39 -6.50 -10.66
CA ILE A 36 2.75 -5.11 -10.30
C ILE A 36 1.57 -4.30 -9.73
N GLY A 37 0.39 -4.38 -10.36
CA GLY A 37 -0.78 -3.64 -9.91
C GLY A 37 -1.33 -4.11 -8.56
N GLY A 38 -1.43 -5.43 -8.35
CA GLY A 38 -1.95 -5.99 -7.11
C GLY A 38 -1.00 -5.79 -5.94
N SER A 39 0.29 -6.00 -6.16
CA SER A 39 1.33 -5.72 -5.16
C SER A 39 1.41 -4.22 -4.82
N ALA A 40 1.30 -3.33 -5.82
CA ALA A 40 1.26 -1.88 -5.58
C ALA A 40 0.02 -1.47 -4.78
N VAL A 41 -1.16 -1.99 -5.12
CA VAL A 41 -2.40 -1.73 -4.38
C VAL A 41 -2.28 -2.22 -2.95
N ALA A 42 -1.78 -3.43 -2.70
CA ALA A 42 -1.57 -3.94 -1.36
C ALA A 42 -0.66 -3.00 -0.54
N HIS A 43 0.44 -2.54 -1.14
CA HIS A 43 1.35 -1.58 -0.52
C HIS A 43 0.65 -0.25 -0.15
N PHE A 44 -0.02 0.39 -1.10
CA PHE A 44 -0.65 1.69 -0.86
C PHE A 44 -1.87 1.61 0.05
N LEU A 45 -2.63 0.51 0.02
CA LEU A 45 -3.71 0.26 0.98
C LEU A 45 -3.16 0.10 2.40
N GLN A 46 -2.03 -0.61 2.55
CA GLN A 46 -1.37 -0.75 3.86
C GLN A 46 -0.89 0.60 4.39
N GLN A 47 -0.32 1.46 3.53
CA GLN A 47 0.09 2.81 3.90
C GLN A 47 -1.10 3.69 4.28
N HIS A 48 -2.20 3.59 3.54
CA HIS A 48 -3.39 4.42 3.74
C HIS A 48 -4.15 4.07 5.03
N PHE A 49 -4.39 2.79 5.29
CA PHE A 49 -5.18 2.32 6.43
C PHE A 49 -4.33 1.94 7.65
N GLY A 50 -3.01 1.84 7.50
CA GLY A 50 -2.08 1.45 8.55
C GLY A 50 -2.10 -0.05 8.88
N PRO A 51 -1.39 -0.50 9.92
CA PRO A 51 -1.20 -1.93 10.22
C PRO A 51 -2.45 -2.66 10.72
N ARG A 52 -3.57 -1.95 10.93
CA ARG A 52 -4.80 -2.52 11.49
C ARG A 52 -5.70 -3.18 10.44
N VAL A 53 -5.53 -2.85 9.16
CA VAL A 53 -6.22 -3.54 8.08
C VAL A 53 -5.48 -4.85 7.76
N GLN A 54 -6.22 -5.96 7.71
CA GLN A 54 -5.69 -7.21 7.16
C GLN A 54 -5.81 -7.15 5.64
N ILE A 55 -4.70 -7.35 4.92
CA ILE A 55 -4.68 -7.39 3.46
C ILE A 55 -4.23 -8.78 3.02
N ASP A 56 -5.13 -9.52 2.38
CA ASP A 56 -4.85 -10.85 1.85
C ASP A 56 -4.69 -10.77 0.33
N VAL A 57 -3.53 -11.14 -0.19
CA VAL A 57 -3.25 -11.15 -1.63
C VAL A 57 -3.32 -12.59 -2.15
N TYR A 58 -4.18 -12.84 -3.13
CA TYR A 58 -4.40 -14.16 -3.73
C TYR A 58 -3.81 -14.18 -5.14
N GLU A 59 -2.80 -15.02 -5.37
CA GLU A 59 -2.20 -15.24 -6.69
C GLU A 59 -2.26 -16.73 -7.05
N LYS A 60 -2.66 -17.02 -8.28
CA LYS A 60 -2.78 -18.39 -8.79
C LYS A 60 -1.44 -18.91 -9.30
N GLY A 61 -0.64 -18.04 -9.90
CA GLY A 61 0.63 -18.37 -10.53
C GLY A 61 1.83 -17.83 -9.77
N THR A 62 2.84 -17.40 -10.53
CA THR A 62 4.05 -16.78 -9.97
C THR A 62 3.79 -15.32 -9.62
N VAL A 63 4.22 -14.90 -8.42
CA VAL A 63 4.25 -13.50 -8.01
C VAL A 63 5.05 -12.66 -9.02
N GLY A 64 4.60 -11.43 -9.29
CA GLY A 64 5.16 -10.56 -10.32
C GLY A 64 4.33 -10.53 -11.61
N GLY A 65 3.60 -11.61 -11.91
CA GLY A 65 2.69 -11.70 -13.05
C GLY A 65 3.42 -11.49 -14.38
N ARG A 66 3.18 -10.35 -15.04
CA ARG A 66 3.84 -9.99 -16.32
C ARG A 66 5.21 -9.32 -16.13
N LEU A 67 5.60 -8.98 -14.90
CA LEU A 67 6.99 -8.67 -14.59
C LEU A 67 7.67 -9.99 -14.29
N ALA A 68 8.32 -10.56 -15.30
CA ALA A 68 8.80 -11.94 -15.24
C ALA A 68 10.14 -12.06 -15.96
N THR A 69 11.10 -12.63 -15.25
CA THR A 69 12.43 -12.97 -15.75
C THR A 69 12.49 -14.48 -15.97
N ILE A 70 13.01 -14.90 -17.13
CA ILE A 70 13.27 -16.32 -17.43
C ILE A 70 14.77 -16.59 -17.44
N SER A 71 15.15 -17.82 -17.13
CA SER A 71 16.55 -18.28 -17.18
C SER A 71 16.79 -19.15 -18.39
N VAL A 72 17.73 -18.76 -19.26
CA VAL A 72 18.15 -19.54 -20.43
C VAL A 72 19.67 -19.63 -20.41
N ASN A 73 20.24 -20.85 -20.47
CA ASN A 73 21.70 -21.05 -20.42
C ASN A 73 22.41 -20.33 -19.25
N LYS A 74 21.79 -20.34 -18.06
CA LYS A 74 22.27 -19.64 -16.86
C LYS A 74 22.33 -18.10 -16.99
N GLN A 75 21.67 -17.54 -18.00
CA GLN A 75 21.49 -16.09 -18.17
C GLN A 75 20.03 -15.73 -17.91
N HIS A 76 19.80 -14.56 -17.33
CA HIS A 76 18.47 -14.05 -17.00
C HIS A 76 17.99 -13.05 -18.06
N TYR A 77 16.75 -13.21 -18.50
CA TYR A 77 16.13 -12.36 -19.51
C TYR A 77 14.74 -11.92 -19.08
N GLU A 78 14.44 -10.63 -19.28
CA GLU A 78 13.09 -10.12 -19.12
C GLU A 78 12.17 -10.69 -20.20
N SER A 79 11.25 -11.57 -19.80
CA SER A 79 10.27 -12.19 -20.68
C SER A 79 8.99 -11.37 -20.83
N GLY A 80 8.81 -10.38 -19.95
CA GLY A 80 7.64 -9.52 -19.89
C GLY A 80 8.00 -8.04 -20.04
N ALA A 81 7.72 -7.21 -19.03
CA ALA A 81 7.96 -5.77 -19.11
C ALA A 81 9.46 -5.40 -19.10
N ALA A 82 10.11 -5.60 -20.24
CA ALA A 82 11.55 -5.43 -20.42
C ALA A 82 11.99 -3.96 -20.62
N SER A 83 11.06 -3.04 -20.89
CA SER A 83 11.39 -1.64 -21.13
C SER A 83 10.25 -0.70 -20.74
N PHE A 84 10.60 0.36 -20.03
CA PHE A 84 9.68 1.44 -19.68
C PHE A 84 10.11 2.73 -20.38
N HIS A 85 9.15 3.43 -20.99
CA HIS A 85 9.42 4.70 -21.64
C HIS A 85 9.77 5.77 -20.59
N SER A 86 10.73 6.65 -20.90
CA SER A 86 11.20 7.70 -20.00
C SER A 86 10.10 8.68 -19.56
N LEU A 87 9.11 8.90 -20.43
CA LEU A 87 7.94 9.75 -20.14
C LEU A 87 6.85 9.07 -19.29
N SER A 88 7.01 7.80 -18.89
CA SER A 88 6.09 7.15 -17.97
C SER A 88 6.35 7.60 -16.53
N LEU A 89 6.01 8.84 -16.22
CA LEU A 89 6.38 9.46 -14.94
C LEU A 89 5.86 8.69 -13.72
N HIS A 90 4.63 8.15 -13.78
CA HIS A 90 4.10 7.30 -12.72
C HIS A 90 4.95 6.05 -12.47
N MET A 91 5.46 5.41 -13.52
CA MET A 91 6.34 4.26 -13.37
C MET A 91 7.72 4.69 -12.87
N GLN A 92 8.26 5.80 -13.37
CA GLN A 92 9.54 6.34 -12.91
C GLN A 92 9.52 6.64 -11.41
N ASP A 93 8.48 7.29 -10.92
CA ASP A 93 8.35 7.62 -9.51
C ASP A 93 8.05 6.37 -8.67
N PHE A 94 7.31 5.40 -9.22
CA PHE A 94 7.08 4.13 -8.56
C PHE A 94 8.36 3.30 -8.40
N VAL A 95 9.25 3.27 -9.40
CA VAL A 95 10.57 2.64 -9.28
C VAL A 95 11.40 3.30 -8.19
N LYS A 96 11.49 4.64 -8.16
CA LYS A 96 12.21 5.37 -7.10
C LYS A 96 11.69 5.06 -5.69
N LEU A 97 10.36 4.96 -5.56
CA LEU A 97 9.72 4.58 -4.30
C LEU A 97 10.17 3.18 -3.85
N LEU A 98 10.24 2.22 -4.78
CA LEU A 98 10.69 0.86 -4.49
C LEU A 98 12.19 0.79 -4.18
N ASP A 99 13.03 1.49 -4.95
CA ASP A 99 14.47 1.50 -4.75
C ASP A 99 14.84 1.99 -3.34
N GLY A 100 14.25 3.11 -2.89
CA GLY A 100 14.45 3.63 -1.52
C GLY A 100 13.90 2.70 -0.43
N ALA A 101 12.89 1.87 -0.74
CA ALA A 101 12.39 0.86 0.18
C ALA A 101 13.36 -0.34 0.34
N THR A 102 14.16 -0.65 -0.70
CA THR A 102 15.21 -1.68 -0.67
C THR A 102 16.37 -1.26 0.22
N GLU A 103 16.83 -0.01 0.13
CA GLU A 103 17.91 0.53 0.98
C GLU A 103 17.55 0.51 2.47
N THR A 104 16.28 0.77 2.80
CA THR A 104 15.79 0.76 4.18
C THR A 104 15.76 -0.65 4.81
N ARG A 105 15.72 -1.71 3.98
CA ARG A 105 15.72 -3.11 4.45
C ARG A 105 17.13 -3.63 4.70
N GLU A 106 18.09 -3.34 3.82
CA GLU A 106 19.49 -3.72 4.07
C GLU A 106 20.07 -3.04 5.32
N GLY A 107 19.72 -1.78 5.58
CA GLY A 107 20.11 -1.08 6.81
C GLY A 107 19.51 -1.64 8.11
N LYS A 108 18.51 -2.53 8.02
CA LYS A 108 17.85 -3.17 9.17
C LYS A 108 18.27 -4.63 9.39
N GLU A 109 18.91 -5.26 8.42
CA GLU A 109 19.44 -6.62 8.53
C GLU A 109 20.89 -6.63 9.08
N LEU A 110 21.54 -5.46 9.11
CA LEU A 110 22.90 -5.25 9.62
C LEU A 110 22.95 -4.59 11.03
N ALA A 111 21.83 -4.54 11.76
CA ALA A 111 21.71 -3.93 13.08
C ALA A 111 21.18 -4.91 14.15
#